data_AF-A0A932SUR4-F1
#
_entry.id   AF-A0A932SUR4-F1
#
_cell.length_a   1.000
_cell.length_b   1.000
_cell.length_c   1.000
_cell.angle_alpha   90.00
_cell.angle_beta   90.00
_cell.angle_gamma   90.00
#
_symmetry.space_group_name_H-M   'P 1'
#
loop_
_entity.id
_entity.type
_entity.pdbx_description
1 polymer ?
#
loop_
_entity_poly.entity_id
_entity_poly.type
_entity_poly.pdbx_seq_one_letter_code
_entity_poly.pdbx_strand_id
1 'polypeptide(L)'
;MTRISLTRAGLGLWFALFCHTTAFGQIGAILSGIGPVNRSMGGAATAAPLDTLGAFQWNPATITALPNSADFGLELLVPQSRLGSSVAGSGRVSPPAHWAREFRQ
;
A
#
# COMPACT_ATOMS: atom_id res chain seq x y z
N MET A 1 1.17 -15.49 47.02
CA MET A 1 1.80 -14.17 46.74
C MET A 1 3.18 -14.41 46.13
N THR A 2 3.28 -14.46 44.80
CA THR A 2 4.50 -14.87 44.08
C THR A 2 5.39 -13.66 43.84
N ARG A 3 6.51 -13.55 44.57
CA ARG A 3 7.51 -12.49 44.38
C ARG A 3 8.35 -12.78 43.14
N ILE A 4 7.97 -12.20 42.00
CA ILE A 4 8.82 -12.18 40.80
C ILE A 4 10.08 -11.37 41.12
N SER A 5 11.26 -12.00 41.06
CA SER A 5 12.53 -11.29 41.28
C SER A 5 12.84 -10.37 40.09
N LEU A 6 13.37 -9.17 40.37
CA LEU A 6 13.70 -8.16 39.36
C LEU A 6 14.54 -8.72 38.19
N THR A 7 15.40 -9.70 38.49
CA THR A 7 16.23 -10.40 37.50
C THR A 7 15.43 -11.17 36.45
N ARG A 8 14.32 -11.80 36.83
CA ARG A 8 13.45 -12.55 35.92
C ARG A 8 12.62 -11.62 35.04
N ALA A 9 12.16 -10.51 35.60
CA ALA A 9 11.45 -9.48 34.84
C ALA A 9 12.38 -8.76 33.83
N GLY A 10 13.62 -8.45 34.24
CA GLY A 10 14.61 -7.83 33.36
C GLY A 10 15.02 -8.72 32.20
N LEU A 11 15.23 -10.02 32.43
CA LEU A 11 15.53 -10.98 31.37
C LEU A 11 14.38 -11.14 30.37
N GLY A 12 13.14 -11.15 30.86
CA GLY A 12 11.94 -11.23 30.02
C GLY A 12 11.77 -10.01 29.11
N LEU A 13 12.05 -8.81 29.62
CA LEU A 13 12.02 -7.58 28.83
C LEU A 13 13.11 -7.56 27.75
N TRP A 14 14.33 -7.98 28.10
CA TRP A 14 15.43 -8.11 27.15
C TRP A 14 15.11 -9.10 26.03
N PHE A 15 14.55 -10.26 26.39
CA PHE A 15 14.13 -11.27 25.41
C PHE A 15 13.04 -10.73 24.46
N ALA A 16 12.06 -9.99 24.98
CA ALA A 16 11.01 -9.38 24.16
C ALA A 16 11.55 -8.30 23.20
N LEU A 17 12.52 -7.50 23.62
CA LEU A 17 13.15 -6.49 22.76
C LEU A 17 14.06 -7.11 21.70
N PHE A 18 14.76 -8.20 22.03
CA PHE A 18 15.62 -8.93 21.10
C PHE A 18 14.81 -9.68 20.04
N CYS A 19 13.56 -10.05 20.35
CA CYS A 19 12.67 -10.81 19.47
C CYS A 19 11.77 -9.92 18.58
N HIS A 20 12.21 -8.72 18.18
CA HIS A 20 11.43 -7.90 17.25
C HIS A 20 11.50 -8.45 15.82
N THR A 21 10.35 -8.67 15.20
CA THR A 21 10.23 -9.06 13.79
C THR A 21 10.32 -7.85 12.88
N THR A 22 11.15 -7.92 11.84
CA THR A 22 11.17 -6.91 10.78
C THR A 22 9.84 -6.93 10.02
N ALA A 23 9.08 -5.84 10.08
CA ALA A 23 7.88 -5.69 9.28
C ALA A 23 8.26 -5.30 7.85
N PHE A 24 8.07 -6.20 6.89
CA PHE A 24 8.18 -5.89 5.47
C PHE A 24 6.85 -5.29 5.00
N GLY A 25 6.84 -4.00 4.67
CA GLY A 25 5.71 -3.40 3.95
C GLY A 25 5.75 -3.82 2.48
N GLN A 26 4.72 -4.52 1.98
CA GLN A 26 4.54 -4.68 0.54
C GLN A 26 4.04 -3.35 -0.04
N ILE A 27 4.96 -2.56 -0.60
CA ILE A 27 4.62 -1.47 -1.52
C ILE A 27 4.70 -2.05 -2.93
N GLY A 28 3.52 -2.36 -3.48
CA GLY A 28 3.34 -2.84 -4.84
C GLY A 28 2.28 -2.02 -5.53
N ALA A 29 2.56 -1.59 -6.75
CA ALA A 29 1.60 -0.96 -7.63
C ALA A 29 0.56 -1.97 -8.10
N ILE A 30 -0.67 -1.91 -7.58
CA ILE A 30 -1.79 -2.69 -8.12
C ILE A 30 -2.55 -1.80 -9.08
N LEU A 31 -2.44 -2.08 -10.37
CA LEU A 31 -3.23 -1.40 -11.38
C LEU A 31 -4.63 -2.01 -11.41
N SER A 32 -5.64 -1.17 -11.15
CA SER A 32 -7.05 -1.58 -11.16
C SER A 32 -7.54 -1.95 -12.56
N GLY A 33 -6.88 -1.48 -13.62
CA GLY A 33 -7.15 -1.79 -15.01
C GLY A 33 -6.08 -1.22 -15.94
N ILE A 34 -6.20 -1.53 -17.22
CA ILE A 34 -5.26 -1.17 -18.29
C ILE A 34 -5.93 -0.22 -19.26
N GLY A 35 -5.24 0.85 -19.62
CA GLY A 35 -5.78 1.90 -20.46
C GLY A 35 -6.59 2.94 -19.66
N PRO A 36 -6.76 4.15 -20.22
CA PRO A 36 -7.38 5.27 -19.53
C PRO A 36 -8.86 5.01 -19.20
N VAL A 37 -9.65 4.47 -20.13
CA VAL A 37 -11.09 4.27 -19.93
C VAL A 37 -11.37 3.22 -18.87
N ASN A 38 -10.73 2.06 -18.98
CA ASN A 38 -10.87 0.97 -18.01
C ASN A 38 -10.50 1.42 -16.59
N ARG A 39 -9.40 2.16 -16.45
CA ARG A 39 -9.00 2.67 -15.15
C ARG A 39 -9.91 3.78 -14.63
N SER A 40 -10.40 4.67 -15.49
CA SER A 40 -11.41 5.67 -15.12
C SER A 40 -12.72 5.02 -14.66
N MET A 41 -13.01 3.79 -15.07
CA MET A 41 -14.14 2.98 -14.61
C MET A 41 -13.83 2.14 -13.35
N GLY A 42 -12.65 2.29 -12.75
CA GLY A 42 -12.25 1.48 -11.59
C GLY A 42 -11.98 0.01 -11.92
N GLY A 43 -11.59 -0.30 -13.16
CA GLY A 43 -11.13 -1.64 -13.54
C GLY A 43 -12.21 -2.57 -14.10
N ALA A 44 -13.36 -2.04 -14.48
CA ALA A 44 -14.53 -2.83 -14.90
C ALA A 44 -14.43 -3.44 -16.32
N ALA A 45 -13.25 -3.88 -16.76
CA ALA A 45 -13.03 -4.44 -18.11
C ALA A 45 -13.37 -5.93 -18.29
N THR A 46 -13.80 -6.64 -17.25
CA THR A 46 -14.10 -8.08 -17.36
C THR A 46 -15.21 -8.37 -18.38
N ALA A 47 -16.21 -7.50 -18.52
CA ALA A 47 -17.29 -7.66 -19.52
C ALA A 47 -17.39 -6.48 -20.49
N ALA A 48 -16.63 -5.40 -20.28
CA ALA A 48 -16.66 -4.22 -21.11
C ALA A 48 -15.50 -4.26 -22.14
N PRO A 49 -15.79 -4.38 -23.45
CA PRO A 49 -14.79 -4.22 -24.51
C PRO A 49 -14.43 -2.73 -24.66
N LEU A 50 -13.45 -2.26 -23.89
CA LEU A 50 -13.09 -0.83 -23.83
C LEU A 50 -11.96 -0.48 -24.80
N ASP A 51 -10.92 -1.31 -24.84
CA ASP A 51 -9.72 -1.11 -25.65
C ASP A 51 -9.03 -2.45 -25.95
N THR A 52 -8.18 -2.45 -26.97
CA THR A 52 -7.48 -3.65 -27.43
C THR A 52 -6.48 -4.13 -26.38
N LEU A 53 -5.85 -3.20 -25.64
CA LEU A 53 -4.88 -3.50 -24.59
C LEU A 53 -5.55 -4.19 -23.38
N GLY A 54 -6.70 -3.69 -22.93
CA GLY A 54 -7.50 -4.31 -21.90
C GLY A 54 -8.05 -5.67 -22.31
N ALA A 55 -8.46 -5.84 -23.58
CA ALA A 55 -8.86 -7.16 -24.08
C ALA A 55 -7.69 -8.16 -24.02
N PHE A 56 -6.50 -7.81 -24.50
CA PHE A 56 -5.37 -8.75 -24.49
C PHE A 56 -4.88 -9.14 -23.09
N GLN A 57 -4.79 -8.18 -22.17
CA GLN A 57 -4.18 -8.42 -20.85
C GLN A 57 -5.21 -8.73 -19.75
N TRP A 58 -6.46 -8.27 -19.85
CA TRP A 58 -7.50 -8.46 -18.81
C TRP A 58 -8.48 -9.59 -19.15
N ASN A 59 -9.15 -9.51 -20.31
CA ASN A 59 -10.08 -10.55 -20.76
C ASN A 59 -10.05 -10.73 -22.29
N PRO A 60 -9.29 -11.72 -22.81
CA PRO A 60 -9.16 -11.95 -24.24
C PRO A 60 -10.49 -12.25 -24.97
N ALA A 61 -11.52 -12.70 -24.25
CA ALA A 61 -12.82 -12.99 -24.86
C ALA A 61 -13.52 -11.73 -25.42
N THR A 62 -13.24 -10.55 -24.86
CA THR A 62 -13.88 -9.29 -25.27
C THR A 62 -13.34 -8.75 -26.60
N ILE A 63 -12.24 -9.30 -27.12
CA ILE A 63 -11.66 -8.87 -28.42
C ILE A 63 -12.63 -9.04 -29.59
N THR A 64 -13.53 -10.02 -29.48
CA THR A 64 -14.56 -10.31 -30.49
C THR A 64 -15.59 -9.17 -30.65
N ALA A 65 -15.73 -8.33 -29.62
CA ALA A 65 -16.65 -7.21 -29.62
C ALA A 65 -15.96 -5.87 -29.98
N LEU A 66 -14.65 -5.88 -30.22
CA LEU A 66 -13.87 -4.71 -30.62
C LEU A 66 -13.72 -4.62 -32.15
N PRO A 67 -13.71 -3.40 -32.72
CA PRO A 67 -13.39 -3.20 -34.12
C PRO A 67 -11.91 -3.46 -34.39
N ASN A 68 -11.55 -3.69 -35.65
CA ASN A 68 -10.16 -3.92 -36.06
C ASN A 68 -9.34 -2.64 -35.87
N SER A 69 -8.62 -2.54 -34.75
CA SER A 69 -7.99 -1.32 -34.25
C SER A 69 -6.66 -1.64 -33.55
N ALA A 70 -5.82 -0.61 -33.39
CA ALA A 70 -4.54 -0.71 -32.71
C ALA A 70 -4.39 0.46 -31.73
N ASP A 71 -4.13 0.14 -30.48
CA ASP A 71 -4.06 1.11 -29.38
C ASP A 71 -2.63 1.24 -28.85
N PHE A 72 -2.21 2.47 -28.56
CA PHE A 72 -0.93 2.78 -27.93
C PHE A 72 -1.14 3.78 -26.79
N GLY A 73 -0.53 3.52 -25.64
CA GLY A 73 -0.69 4.34 -24.45
C GLY A 73 0.53 4.28 -23.54
N LEU A 74 0.73 5.36 -22.77
CA LEU A 74 1.75 5.45 -21.73
C LEU A 74 1.09 5.52 -20.37
N GLU A 75 1.65 4.76 -19.43
CA GLU A 75 1.22 4.70 -18.04
C GLU A 75 2.27 5.36 -17.13
N LEU A 76 1.87 6.35 -16.33
CA LEU A 76 2.74 6.92 -15.30
C LEU A 76 2.11 6.72 -13.92
N LEU A 77 2.76 5.93 -13.08
CA LEU A 77 2.38 5.75 -11.68
C LEU A 77 3.38 6.46 -10.77
N VAL A 78 2.89 7.33 -9.89
CA VAL A 78 3.72 8.08 -8.92
C VAL A 78 3.34 7.64 -7.50
N PRO A 79 3.90 6.52 -6.99
CA PRO A 79 3.58 6.05 -5.65
C PRO A 79 4.20 6.95 -4.58
N GLN A 80 3.43 7.28 -3.54
CA GLN A 80 3.93 7.98 -2.36
C GLN A 80 4.08 7.00 -1.19
N SER A 81 5.32 6.61 -0.88
CA SER A 81 5.61 5.78 0.28
C SER A 81 5.90 6.66 1.49
N ARG A 82 5.21 6.41 2.61
CA ARG A 82 5.44 7.07 3.90
C ARG A 82 5.68 5.99 4.94
N LEU A 83 6.87 5.98 5.52
CA LEU A 83 7.23 5.10 6.64
C LEU A 83 7.39 5.97 7.87
N GLY A 84 6.70 5.61 8.94
CA GLY A 84 6.80 6.26 10.25
C GLY A 84 7.00 5.21 11.32
N SER A 85 7.81 5.52 12.32
CA SER A 85 7.96 4.71 13.53
C SER A 85 7.86 5.64 14.72
N SER A 86 7.08 5.25 15.73
CA SER A 86 6.99 5.93 17.01
C SER A 86 7.25 4.94 18.13
N VAL A 87 8.10 5.33 19.09
CA VAL A 87 8.28 4.60 20.34
C VAL A 87 7.72 5.46 21.46
N ALA A 88 6.70 4.96 22.15
CA ALA A 88 6.18 5.59 23.36
C ALA A 88 7.08 5.17 24.53
N GLY A 89 8.09 5.97 24.85
CA GLY A 89 8.99 5.75 25.98
C GLY A 89 9.18 7.02 26.81
N SER A 90 8.31 7.19 27.82
CA SER A 90 8.44 8.12 28.97
C SER A 90 8.87 9.57 28.67
N GLY A 91 7.95 10.39 28.17
CA GLY A 91 8.06 11.86 28.23
C GLY A 91 7.75 12.56 26.91
N ARG A 92 6.47 12.82 26.64
CA ARG A 92 5.92 13.66 25.55
C ARG A 92 6.69 13.62 24.22
N VAL A 93 6.29 12.70 23.35
CA VAL A 93 6.64 12.75 21.92
C VAL A 93 5.89 13.93 21.29
N SER A 94 6.59 15.04 21.04
CA SER A 94 6.04 16.11 20.20
C SER A 94 6.00 15.62 18.75
N PRO A 95 4.87 15.81 18.02
CA PRO A 95 4.82 15.49 16.61
C PRO A 95 5.87 16.32 15.84
N PRO A 96 6.41 15.81 14.71
CA PRO A 96 7.38 16.55 13.91
C PRO A 96 6.80 17.89 13.48
N ALA A 97 7.62 18.96 13.52
CA ALA A 97 7.18 20.35 13.37
C ALA A 97 6.33 20.69 12.12
N HIS A 98 6.32 19.83 11.09
CA HIS A 98 5.49 20.01 9.90
C HIS A 98 4.01 19.61 10.10
N TRP A 99 3.68 18.75 11.06
CA TRP A 99 2.29 18.34 11.37
C TRP A 99 1.53 19.39 12.19
N ALA A 100 2.22 20.35 12.80
CA ALA A 100 1.61 21.39 13.63
C ALA A 100 0.82 22.45 12.81
N ARG A 101 0.96 22.46 11.48
CA ARG A 101 0.28 23.42 10.59
C ARG A 101 -1.06 22.93 10.04
N GLU A 102 -1.35 21.63 10.11
CA GLU A 102 -2.56 21.05 9.50
C GLU A 102 -3.80 21.09 10.42
N PHE A 103 -3.64 21.26 11.74
CA PHE A 103 -4.77 21.29 12.69
C PHE A 103 -5.19 22.70 13.13
N ARG A 104 -4.90 23.73 12.31
CA ARG A 104 -5.31 25.13 12.55
C ARG A 104 -6.17 25.68 11.39
N GLN A 105 -7.01 24.84 10.81
CA GLN A 105 -8.18 25.24 10.03
C GLN A 105 -9.36 24.37 10.47
#